data_AF-A0A944K9D3-F1
#
_entry.id   AF-A0A944K9D3-F1
#
_cell.length_a   1.000
_cell.length_b   1.000
_cell.length_c   1.000
_cell.angle_alpha   90.00
_cell.angle_beta   90.00
_cell.angle_gamma   90.00
#
_symmetry.space_group_name_H-M   'P 1'
#
loop_
_entity.id
_entity.type
_entity.pdbx_description
1 polymer ?
#
loop_
_entity_poly.entity_id
_entity_poly.type
_entity_poly.pdbx_seq_one_letter_code
_entity_poly.pdbx_strand_id
1 'polypeptide(L)'
;MAHVHVILNQKGGVGKSTLAVNLAAVTADVLGAGPEGERPPVVAVSIDPQGSAVWWSERVGDGLPFDFVQAHDDLPGLAALSRIPSAQHVFVDTPGWLDLAETDGEDPLGKGPAADALRAVLDSAHDVIVPIEPEPLGFQPTQRTIERVVKPRGLPFRVVINNWDPRDGKADLDQTRAFVEAQGWPLARTVVRHYKLHTRASADGLVVTQYGANRVALQAREDFFRLALEVGLAVIPAPARPPRRTRVAKKAVAR
;
A
#
# COMPACT_ATOMS: atom_id res chain seq x y z
N MET A 1 15.86 12.72 1.80
CA MET A 1 15.49 11.30 1.71
C MET A 1 14.03 11.26 1.34
N ALA A 2 13.67 10.36 0.43
CA ALA A 2 12.29 10.17 0.01
C ALA A 2 11.50 9.48 1.12
N HIS A 3 10.22 9.83 1.24
CA HIS A 3 9.27 9.13 2.08
C HIS A 3 8.75 7.88 1.35
N VAL A 4 8.90 6.71 1.95
CA VAL A 4 8.59 5.41 1.33
C VAL A 4 7.26 4.87 1.86
N HIS A 5 6.25 4.82 1.01
CA HIS A 5 4.92 4.29 1.27
C HIS A 5 4.81 2.89 0.68
N VAL A 6 4.54 1.88 1.51
CA VAL A 6 4.40 0.49 1.03
C VAL A 6 2.93 0.10 1.01
N ILE A 7 2.43 -0.34 -0.15
CA ILE A 7 1.05 -0.82 -0.27
C ILE A 7 1.06 -2.33 -0.05
N LEU A 8 0.56 -2.80 1.10
CA LEU A 8 0.72 -4.18 1.56
C LEU A 8 -0.60 -4.84 1.92
N ASN A 9 -0.84 -6.03 1.39
CA ASN A 9 -1.84 -6.98 1.87
C ASN A 9 -1.53 -8.37 1.33
N GLN A 10 -1.63 -9.37 2.22
CA GLN A 10 -1.50 -10.79 1.90
C GLN A 10 -2.40 -11.21 0.74
N LYS A 11 -3.67 -10.75 0.74
CA LYS A 11 -4.63 -11.10 -0.33
C LYS A 11 -4.21 -10.41 -1.65
N GLY A 12 -4.06 -11.20 -2.71
CA GLY A 12 -3.98 -10.71 -4.09
C GLY A 12 -5.31 -10.11 -4.56
N GLY A 13 -5.28 -9.16 -5.50
CA GLY A 13 -6.50 -8.60 -6.10
C GLY A 13 -7.17 -7.45 -5.33
N VAL A 14 -6.76 -7.13 -4.10
CA VAL A 14 -7.34 -6.02 -3.31
C VAL A 14 -7.00 -4.60 -3.82
N GLY A 15 -6.40 -4.49 -5.02
CA GLY A 15 -6.05 -3.22 -5.67
C GLY A 15 -4.75 -2.55 -5.22
N LYS A 16 -3.74 -3.32 -4.79
CA LYS A 16 -2.42 -2.79 -4.37
C LYS A 16 -1.74 -1.95 -5.47
N SER A 17 -1.61 -2.52 -6.67
CA SER A 17 -1.04 -1.85 -7.84
C SER A 17 -1.84 -0.62 -8.25
N THR A 18 -3.17 -0.72 -8.24
CA THR A 18 -4.05 0.41 -8.54
C THR A 18 -3.85 1.55 -7.56
N LEU A 19 -3.70 1.27 -6.26
CA LEU A 19 -3.43 2.29 -5.26
C LEU A 19 -2.04 2.90 -5.45
N ALA A 20 -0.99 2.09 -5.59
CA ALA A 20 0.39 2.55 -5.71
C ALA A 20 0.57 3.54 -6.88
N VAL A 21 0.09 3.14 -8.06
CA VAL A 21 0.23 3.93 -9.30
C VAL A 21 -0.61 5.21 -9.23
N ASN A 22 -1.85 5.15 -8.75
CA ASN A 22 -2.71 6.34 -8.76
C ASN A 22 -2.40 7.31 -7.62
N LEU A 23 -1.88 6.84 -6.47
CA LEU A 23 -1.32 7.70 -5.44
C LEU A 23 -0.06 8.41 -5.94
N ALA A 24 0.82 7.70 -6.66
CA ALA A 24 1.97 8.32 -7.30
C ALA A 24 1.53 9.41 -8.31
N ALA A 25 0.52 9.11 -9.14
CA ALA A 25 -0.02 10.05 -10.12
C ALA A 25 -0.52 11.35 -9.52
N VAL A 26 -1.40 11.28 -8.51
CA VAL A 26 -1.97 12.50 -7.88
C VAL A 26 -0.94 13.25 -7.05
N THR A 27 0.04 12.54 -6.46
CA THR A 27 1.12 13.18 -5.72
C THR A 27 2.03 13.95 -6.67
N ALA A 28 2.38 13.36 -7.82
CA ALA A 28 3.19 14.01 -8.84
C ALA A 28 2.46 15.21 -9.48
N ASP A 29 1.16 15.09 -9.72
CA ASP A 29 0.32 16.18 -10.24
C ASP A 29 0.34 17.41 -9.32
N VAL A 30 0.32 17.20 -7.99
CA VAL A 30 0.37 18.29 -6.99
C VAL A 30 1.78 18.85 -6.81
N LEU A 31 2.81 17.99 -6.76
CA LEU A 31 4.20 18.43 -6.60
C LEU A 31 4.74 19.13 -7.86
N GLY A 32 4.10 18.88 -9.01
CA GLY A 32 4.52 19.37 -10.31
C GLY A 32 5.68 18.56 -10.90
N ALA A 33 5.93 18.78 -12.19
CA ALA A 33 7.18 18.35 -12.80
C ALA A 33 8.34 19.11 -12.13
N GLY A 34 9.46 18.43 -11.88
CA GLY A 34 10.69 19.12 -11.50
C GLY A 34 11.09 20.16 -12.54
N PRO A 35 12.09 21.02 -12.24
CA PRO A 35 12.69 21.89 -13.24
C PRO A 35 12.99 21.14 -14.55
N GLU A 36 12.90 21.84 -15.68
CA GLU A 36 13.09 21.24 -17.01
C GLU A 36 14.40 20.45 -17.07
N GLY A 37 14.32 19.13 -17.34
CA GLY A 37 15.46 18.21 -17.35
C GLY A 37 15.77 17.50 -16.03
N GLU A 38 15.03 17.77 -14.94
CA GLU A 38 15.11 17.01 -13.69
C GLU A 38 14.15 15.81 -13.68
N ARG A 39 14.53 14.77 -12.92
CA ARG A 39 13.68 13.59 -12.71
C ARG A 39 12.46 13.95 -11.84
N PRO A 40 11.32 13.25 -12.00
CA PRO A 40 10.13 13.49 -11.19
C PRO A 40 10.38 13.34 -9.68
N PRO A 41 9.69 14.12 -8.83
CA PRO A 41 9.81 14.02 -7.37
C PRO A 41 9.08 12.80 -6.79
N VAL A 42 8.42 12.00 -7.63
CA VAL A 42 7.65 10.83 -7.22
C VAL A 42 8.11 9.63 -8.03
N VAL A 43 8.29 8.50 -7.34
CA VAL A 43 8.65 7.22 -7.96
C VAL A 43 7.65 6.17 -7.52
N ALA A 44 7.15 5.37 -8.46
CA ALA A 44 6.42 4.15 -8.18
C ALA A 44 7.35 2.96 -8.42
N VAL A 45 7.44 2.05 -7.45
CA VAL A 45 8.27 0.84 -7.53
C VAL A 45 7.37 -0.37 -7.42
N SER A 46 7.48 -1.30 -8.36
CA SER A 46 6.80 -2.59 -8.28
C SER A 46 7.80 -3.70 -7.97
N ILE A 47 7.52 -4.46 -6.91
CA ILE A 47 8.24 -5.69 -6.57
C ILE A 47 7.40 -6.94 -6.82
N ASP A 48 6.21 -6.79 -7.42
CA ASP A 48 5.39 -7.93 -7.80
C ASP A 48 5.95 -8.58 -9.08
N PRO A 49 6.45 -9.82 -9.03
CA PRO A 49 6.95 -10.52 -10.22
C PRO A 49 5.82 -10.93 -11.19
N GLN A 50 4.57 -11.01 -10.71
CA GLN A 50 3.38 -11.36 -11.50
C GLN A 50 2.58 -10.12 -11.91
N GLY A 51 2.65 -9.06 -11.12
CA GLY A 51 1.94 -7.81 -11.34
C GLY A 51 2.62 -6.95 -12.41
N SER A 52 1.86 -6.58 -13.43
CA SER A 52 1.97 -5.44 -14.39
C SER A 52 3.34 -4.90 -14.87
N ALA A 53 4.45 -5.56 -14.59
CA ALA A 53 5.82 -5.19 -14.96
C ALA A 53 6.00 -5.07 -16.47
N VAL A 54 5.47 -6.05 -17.20
CA VAL A 54 5.46 -6.08 -18.66
C VAL A 54 4.43 -5.08 -19.20
N TRP A 55 3.29 -4.94 -18.51
CA TRP A 55 2.16 -4.16 -19.02
C TRP A 55 2.35 -2.63 -18.90
N TRP A 56 2.98 -2.14 -17.82
CA TRP A 56 3.31 -0.72 -17.66
C TRP A 56 4.57 -0.32 -18.44
N SER A 57 5.65 -1.09 -18.39
CA SER A 57 6.91 -0.74 -19.09
C SER A 57 6.79 -0.76 -20.62
N GLU A 58 5.90 -1.57 -21.20
CA GLU A 58 5.71 -1.64 -22.66
C GLU A 58 4.77 -0.56 -23.22
N ARG A 59 3.92 0.07 -22.38
CA ARG A 59 2.88 1.03 -22.85
C ARG A 59 2.99 2.43 -22.28
N VAL A 60 3.73 2.58 -21.18
CA VAL A 60 4.14 3.88 -20.67
C VAL A 60 5.34 4.33 -21.49
N GLY A 61 5.09 5.14 -22.52
CA GLY A 61 6.13 6.07 -23.00
C GLY A 61 6.38 7.16 -21.95
N ASP A 62 6.97 8.29 -22.34
CA ASP A 62 7.26 9.44 -21.45
C ASP A 62 5.99 10.17 -20.90
N GLY A 63 4.82 9.54 -20.92
CA GLY A 63 3.53 10.15 -20.62
C GLY A 63 3.09 10.10 -19.15
N LEU A 64 3.74 9.30 -18.29
CA LEU A 64 3.41 9.31 -16.86
C LEU A 64 4.01 10.53 -16.16
N PRO A 65 3.31 11.11 -15.17
CA PRO A 65 3.85 12.25 -14.43
C PRO A 65 4.91 11.86 -13.38
N PHE A 66 5.28 10.58 -13.27
CA PHE A 66 6.23 10.03 -12.29
C PHE A 66 7.09 8.92 -12.91
N ASP A 67 8.23 8.63 -12.29
CA ASP A 67 9.10 7.51 -12.69
C ASP A 67 8.51 6.18 -12.19
N PHE A 68 8.44 5.17 -13.06
CA PHE A 68 8.03 3.82 -12.68
C PHE A 68 9.18 2.83 -12.82
N VAL A 69 9.43 2.01 -11.81
CA VAL A 69 10.55 1.04 -11.77
C VAL A 69 10.04 -0.34 -11.36
N GLN A 70 10.42 -1.38 -12.11
CA GLN A 70 10.26 -2.77 -11.69
C GLN A 70 11.56 -3.23 -11.00
N ALA A 71 11.47 -3.72 -9.76
CA ALA A 71 12.65 -4.01 -8.92
C ALA A 71 12.52 -5.31 -8.09
N HIS A 72 11.76 -6.29 -8.59
CA HIS A 72 11.53 -7.57 -7.89
C HIS A 72 12.80 -8.40 -7.58
N ASP A 73 13.89 -8.16 -8.30
CA ASP A 73 15.18 -8.85 -8.21
C ASP A 73 16.35 -7.94 -7.79
N ASP A 74 16.11 -6.66 -7.50
CA ASP A 74 17.12 -5.67 -7.11
C ASP A 74 17.11 -5.38 -5.59
N LEU A 75 17.51 -6.36 -4.78
CA LEU A 75 17.58 -6.21 -3.32
C LEU A 75 18.39 -4.97 -2.87
N PRO A 76 19.57 -4.66 -3.44
CA PRO A 76 20.29 -3.44 -3.10
C PRO A 76 19.48 -2.16 -3.36
N GLY A 77 18.79 -2.06 -4.49
CA GLY A 77 17.92 -0.93 -4.80
C GLY A 77 16.73 -0.82 -3.85
N LEU A 78 16.10 -1.96 -3.50
CA LEU A 78 15.00 -2.02 -2.54
C LEU A 78 15.40 -1.59 -1.12
N ALA A 79 16.63 -1.87 -0.70
CA ALA A 79 17.18 -1.39 0.56
C ALA A 79 17.50 0.12 0.55
N ALA A 80 17.59 0.73 -0.64
CA ALA A 80 17.99 2.11 -0.86
C ALA A 80 16.84 3.02 -1.34
N LEU A 81 15.57 2.58 -1.27
CA LEU A 81 14.42 3.34 -1.78
C LEU A 81 14.32 4.76 -1.23
N SER A 82 14.60 4.97 0.06
CA SER A 82 14.59 6.31 0.68
C SER A 82 15.71 7.24 0.21
N ARG A 83 16.68 6.70 -0.53
CA ARG A 83 17.86 7.41 -1.06
C ARG A 83 17.82 7.59 -2.57
N ILE A 84 16.72 7.24 -3.24
CA ILE A 84 16.54 7.52 -4.66
C ILE A 84 16.73 9.03 -4.88
N PRO A 85 17.67 9.47 -5.72
CA PRO A 85 17.89 10.89 -6.00
C PRO A 85 16.61 11.56 -6.51
N SER A 86 16.43 12.86 -6.25
CA SER A 86 15.25 13.69 -6.62
C SER A 86 13.90 13.23 -6.07
N ALA A 87 13.74 11.98 -5.63
CA ALA A 87 12.50 11.48 -5.07
C ALA A 87 12.20 12.12 -3.72
N GLN A 88 10.99 12.66 -3.60
CA GLN A 88 10.36 13.09 -2.36
C GLN A 88 9.42 12.00 -1.83
N HIS A 89 8.74 11.28 -2.74
CA HIS A 89 7.85 10.16 -2.40
C HIS A 89 8.16 8.92 -3.24
N VAL A 90 8.12 7.76 -2.60
CA VAL A 90 8.22 6.45 -3.24
C VAL A 90 7.00 5.62 -2.86
N PHE A 91 6.21 5.18 -3.84
CA PHE A 91 5.08 4.28 -3.62
C PHE A 91 5.44 2.87 -4.09
N VAL A 92 5.42 1.90 -3.18
CA VAL A 92 5.85 0.53 -3.47
C VAL A 92 4.65 -0.40 -3.60
N ASP A 93 4.45 -0.95 -4.79
CA ASP A 93 3.51 -2.03 -5.05
C ASP A 93 4.13 -3.38 -4.69
N THR A 94 3.40 -4.17 -3.91
CA THR A 94 3.85 -5.46 -3.39
C THR A 94 2.99 -6.60 -3.93
N PRO A 95 3.55 -7.81 -4.14
CA PRO A 95 2.74 -8.97 -4.47
C PRO A 95 1.87 -9.38 -3.27
N GLY A 96 0.77 -10.09 -3.54
CA GLY A 96 0.16 -10.93 -2.50
C GLY A 96 1.11 -12.08 -2.15
N TRP A 97 1.03 -12.60 -0.93
CA TRP A 97 1.78 -13.80 -0.54
C TRP A 97 0.85 -14.83 0.08
N LEU A 98 1.25 -16.09 0.01
CA LEU A 98 0.58 -17.17 0.72
C LEU A 98 1.38 -17.47 1.99
N ASP A 99 0.67 -17.73 3.10
CA ASP A 99 1.32 -18.21 4.31
C ASP A 99 1.98 -19.56 4.01
N LEU A 100 3.30 -19.62 4.14
CA LEU A 100 4.07 -20.87 4.22
C LEU A 100 4.41 -21.25 5.67
N ALA A 101 4.08 -20.38 6.63
CA ALA A 101 4.34 -20.61 8.05
C ALA A 101 3.12 -21.27 8.71
N GLU A 102 3.22 -22.58 8.95
CA GLU A 102 2.19 -23.35 9.67
C GLU A 102 2.27 -23.16 11.20
N THR A 103 3.34 -22.57 11.72
CA THR A 103 3.60 -22.45 13.17
C THR A 103 3.75 -21.01 13.65
N ASP A 104 3.25 -20.74 14.86
CA ASP A 104 3.44 -19.45 15.54
C ASP A 104 4.93 -19.24 15.88
N GLY A 105 5.53 -18.18 15.32
CA GLY A 105 6.92 -17.78 15.60
C GLY A 105 7.86 -17.81 14.39
N GLU A 106 7.44 -18.41 13.27
CA GLU A 106 8.17 -18.30 12.01
C GLU A 106 7.84 -16.98 11.29
N ASP A 107 8.75 -16.53 10.43
CA ASP A 107 8.54 -15.31 9.65
C ASP A 107 7.31 -15.49 8.75
N PRO A 108 6.24 -14.68 8.93
CA PRO A 108 5.00 -14.82 8.17
C PRO A 108 5.16 -14.61 6.66
N LEU A 109 6.27 -14.03 6.21
CA LEU A 109 6.56 -13.86 4.79
C LEU A 109 7.13 -15.13 4.13
N GLY A 110 7.50 -16.16 4.91
CA GLY A 110 8.06 -17.40 4.39
C GLY A 110 9.53 -17.27 3.97
N LYS A 111 9.97 -17.97 2.93
CA LYS A 111 11.35 -17.91 2.42
C LYS A 111 11.34 -17.77 0.91
N GLY A 112 12.43 -17.23 0.36
CA GLY A 112 12.65 -17.12 -1.08
C GLY A 112 12.66 -15.67 -1.58
N PRO A 113 12.95 -15.47 -2.89
CA PRO A 113 13.26 -14.15 -3.44
C PRO A 113 12.17 -13.10 -3.22
N ALA A 114 10.89 -13.47 -3.40
CA ALA A 114 9.77 -12.56 -3.17
C ALA A 114 9.63 -12.14 -1.70
N ALA A 115 9.91 -13.05 -0.77
CA ALA A 115 9.91 -12.75 0.66
C ALA A 115 11.08 -11.83 1.04
N ASP A 116 12.26 -12.06 0.45
CA ASP A 116 13.45 -11.22 0.68
C ASP A 116 13.27 -9.81 0.12
N ALA A 117 12.69 -9.67 -1.08
CA ALA A 117 12.32 -8.38 -1.64
C ALA A 117 11.31 -7.63 -0.75
N LEU A 118 10.28 -8.34 -0.27
CA LEU A 118 9.28 -7.76 0.62
C LEU A 118 9.89 -7.31 1.96
N ARG A 119 10.84 -8.07 2.52
CA ARG A 119 11.60 -7.65 3.71
C ARG A 119 12.40 -6.38 3.44
N ALA A 120 13.18 -6.35 2.36
CA ALA A 120 14.01 -5.19 2.01
C ALA A 120 13.17 -3.91 1.84
N VAL A 121 11.98 -4.03 1.22
CA VAL A 121 11.02 -2.94 1.09
C VAL A 121 10.46 -2.50 2.45
N LEU A 122 10.07 -3.45 3.31
CA LEU A 122 9.53 -3.13 4.62
C LEU A 122 10.57 -2.51 5.56
N ASP A 123 11.85 -2.87 5.42
CA ASP A 123 12.95 -2.29 6.19
C ASP A 123 13.27 -0.84 5.76
N SER A 124 12.91 -0.46 4.52
CA SER A 124 13.04 0.93 4.02
C SER A 124 11.75 1.74 4.12
N ALA A 125 10.65 1.12 4.54
CA ALA A 125 9.32 1.73 4.64
C ALA A 125 9.24 2.78 5.75
N HIS A 126 8.56 3.89 5.46
CA HIS A 126 8.19 4.89 6.46
C HIS A 126 6.77 4.69 6.95
N ASP A 127 5.88 4.20 6.08
CA ASP A 127 4.54 3.75 6.44
C ASP A 127 4.02 2.66 5.50
N VAL A 128 2.91 2.06 5.93
CA VAL A 128 2.21 1.00 5.19
C VAL A 128 0.75 1.40 4.95
N ILE A 129 0.32 1.35 3.69
CA ILE A 129 -1.08 1.48 3.29
C ILE A 129 -1.64 0.07 3.09
N VAL A 130 -2.66 -0.28 3.87
CA VAL A 130 -3.26 -1.63 3.86
C VAL A 130 -4.64 -1.58 3.21
N PRO A 131 -4.77 -1.86 1.91
CA PRO A 131 -6.07 -1.94 1.26
C PRO A 131 -6.89 -3.11 1.78
N ILE A 132 -8.19 -2.91 1.94
CA ILE A 132 -9.18 -3.94 2.24
C ILE A 132 -10.42 -3.72 1.36
N GLU A 133 -10.89 -4.78 0.69
CA GLU A 133 -12.16 -4.72 -0.04
C GLU A 133 -13.34 -4.91 0.93
N PRO A 134 -14.54 -4.37 0.61
CA PRO A 134 -15.75 -4.60 1.39
C PRO A 134 -16.27 -6.04 1.18
N GLU A 135 -15.45 -7.03 1.52
CA GLU A 135 -15.72 -8.44 1.34
C GLU A 135 -15.18 -9.23 2.54
N PRO A 136 -15.98 -10.11 3.17
CA PRO A 136 -15.55 -10.89 4.34
C PRO A 136 -14.26 -11.70 4.13
N LEU A 137 -14.04 -12.21 2.90
CA LEU A 137 -12.85 -12.99 2.56
C LEU A 137 -11.55 -12.17 2.63
N GLY A 138 -11.63 -10.84 2.62
CA GLY A 138 -10.48 -9.95 2.78
C GLY A 138 -10.05 -9.73 4.24
N PHE A 139 -10.89 -10.08 5.22
CA PHE A 139 -10.69 -9.67 6.62
C PHE A 139 -9.52 -10.41 7.28
N GLN A 140 -9.50 -11.74 7.16
CA GLN A 140 -8.45 -12.56 7.76
C GLN A 140 -7.06 -12.30 7.13
N PRO A 141 -6.90 -12.21 5.80
CA PRO A 141 -5.61 -11.82 5.20
C PRO A 141 -5.13 -10.44 5.63
N THR A 142 -6.06 -9.48 5.78
CA THR A 142 -5.75 -8.14 6.30
C THR A 142 -5.28 -8.19 7.75
N GLN A 143 -5.94 -8.99 8.59
CA GLN A 143 -5.53 -9.21 9.97
C GLN A 143 -4.15 -9.83 10.07
N ARG A 144 -3.85 -10.86 9.28
CA ARG A 144 -2.51 -11.48 9.26
C ARG A 144 -1.45 -10.49 8.80
N THR A 145 -1.72 -9.71 7.75
CA THR A 145 -0.84 -8.63 7.29
C THR A 145 -0.49 -7.69 8.43
N ILE A 146 -1.50 -7.15 9.12
CA ILE A 146 -1.28 -6.13 10.15
C ILE A 146 -0.63 -6.72 11.41
N GLU A 147 -1.21 -7.79 11.96
CA GLU A 147 -0.79 -8.32 13.27
C GLU A 147 0.53 -9.09 13.21
N ARG A 148 0.83 -9.75 12.09
CA ARG A 148 2.04 -10.58 11.96
C ARG A 148 3.18 -9.88 11.23
N VAL A 149 2.89 -8.98 10.28
CA VAL A 149 3.94 -8.33 9.47
C VAL A 149 4.20 -6.90 9.93
N VAL A 150 3.16 -6.06 9.94
CA VAL A 150 3.29 -4.60 10.11
C VAL A 150 3.54 -4.21 11.58
N LYS A 151 2.68 -4.64 12.51
CA LYS A 151 2.79 -4.29 13.93
C LYS A 151 4.10 -4.77 14.56
N PRO A 152 4.60 -6.00 14.32
CA PRO A 152 5.87 -6.44 14.89
C PRO A 152 7.08 -5.63 14.41
N ARG A 153 7.01 -5.04 13.21
CA ARG A 153 8.02 -4.12 12.68
C ARG A 153 7.90 -2.70 13.22
N GLY A 154 6.81 -2.38 13.93
CA GLY A 154 6.56 -1.05 14.46
C GLY A 154 6.28 0.01 13.39
N LEU A 155 5.97 -0.42 12.16
CA LEU A 155 5.70 0.48 11.04
C LEU A 155 4.35 1.18 11.24
N PRO A 156 4.29 2.52 11.09
CA PRO A 156 3.03 3.23 10.95
C PRO A 156 2.20 2.67 9.81
N PHE A 157 0.89 2.56 10.00
CA PHE A 157 0.03 2.06 8.93
C PHE A 157 -1.34 2.71 8.93
N ARG A 158 -2.02 2.60 7.79
CA ARG A 158 -3.42 2.99 7.64
C ARG A 158 -4.17 1.98 6.79
N VAL A 159 -5.33 1.56 7.26
CA VAL A 159 -6.25 0.72 6.51
C VAL A 159 -7.08 1.59 5.58
N VAL A 160 -7.24 1.16 4.33
CA VAL A 160 -8.02 1.87 3.32
C VAL A 160 -9.06 0.93 2.74
N ILE A 161 -10.34 1.29 2.86
CA ILE A 161 -11.39 0.53 2.17
C ILE A 161 -11.32 0.88 0.69
N ASN A 162 -11.04 -0.13 -0.12
CA ASN A 162 -10.84 -0.02 -1.56
C ASN A 162 -11.93 -0.78 -2.31
N ASN A 163 -12.12 -0.42 -3.58
CA ASN A 163 -12.95 -1.16 -4.53
C ASN A 163 -14.44 -1.30 -4.11
N TRP A 164 -14.99 -0.33 -3.37
CA TRP A 164 -16.41 -0.35 -2.99
C TRP A 164 -17.30 0.19 -4.11
N ASP A 165 -18.26 -0.59 -4.63
CA ASP A 165 -19.27 -0.08 -5.57
C ASP A 165 -20.43 0.56 -4.79
N PRO A 166 -20.71 1.88 -4.97
CA PRO A 166 -21.84 2.53 -4.32
C PRO A 166 -23.21 1.90 -4.64
N ARG A 167 -23.31 1.11 -5.71
CA ARG A 167 -24.54 0.40 -6.10
C ARG A 167 -24.85 -0.81 -5.21
N ASP A 168 -23.84 -1.38 -4.56
CA ASP A 168 -24.00 -2.51 -3.64
C ASP A 168 -24.55 -2.06 -2.27
N GLY A 169 -24.79 -0.75 -2.12
CA GLY A 169 -25.25 -0.15 -0.88
C GLY A 169 -24.11 -0.04 0.13
N LYS A 170 -24.46 0.07 1.42
CA LYS A 170 -23.50 0.33 2.50
C LYS A 170 -23.30 -0.83 3.46
N ALA A 171 -24.04 -1.93 3.31
CA ALA A 171 -24.02 -3.02 4.28
C ALA A 171 -22.60 -3.60 4.45
N ASP A 172 -21.97 -3.99 3.34
CA ASP A 172 -20.61 -4.54 3.37
C ASP A 172 -19.57 -3.47 3.73
N LEU A 173 -19.74 -2.23 3.26
CA LEU A 173 -18.89 -1.09 3.64
C LEU A 173 -18.89 -0.88 5.17
N ASP A 174 -20.08 -0.82 5.78
CA ASP A 174 -20.25 -0.57 7.20
C ASP A 174 -19.79 -1.79 8.02
N GLN A 175 -19.98 -3.01 7.51
CA GLN A 175 -19.41 -4.23 8.12
C GLN A 175 -17.88 -4.18 8.14
N THR A 176 -17.24 -3.79 7.03
CA THR A 176 -15.79 -3.65 6.96
C THR A 176 -15.29 -2.55 7.87
N ARG A 177 -15.99 -1.41 7.97
CA ARG A 177 -15.67 -0.36 8.95
C ARG A 177 -15.70 -0.89 10.38
N ALA A 178 -16.80 -1.54 10.75
CA ALA A 178 -16.96 -2.12 12.08
C ALA A 178 -15.87 -3.16 12.40
N PHE A 179 -15.47 -3.97 11.42
CA PHE A 179 -14.37 -4.91 11.56
C PHE A 179 -13.05 -4.19 11.86
N VAL A 180 -12.67 -3.19 11.06
CA VAL A 180 -11.43 -2.43 11.23
C VAL A 180 -11.41 -1.67 12.58
N GLU A 181 -12.53 -1.06 12.95
CA GLU A 181 -12.72 -0.37 14.23
C GLU A 181 -12.62 -1.33 15.42
N ALA A 182 -13.21 -2.52 15.34
CA ALA A 182 -13.14 -3.53 16.40
C ALA A 182 -11.71 -4.03 16.65
N GLN A 183 -10.84 -3.99 15.63
CA GLN A 183 -9.40 -4.29 15.79
C GLN A 183 -8.59 -3.10 16.33
N GLY A 184 -9.20 -1.91 16.45
CA GLY A 184 -8.53 -0.67 16.84
C GLY A 184 -7.51 -0.18 15.80
N TRP A 185 -7.69 -0.53 14.53
CA TRP A 185 -6.78 -0.11 13.48
C TRP A 185 -7.13 1.29 12.95
N PRO A 186 -6.13 2.10 12.57
CA PRO A 186 -6.35 3.40 11.96
C PRO A 186 -6.97 3.24 10.56
N LEU A 187 -8.24 3.63 10.43
CA LEU A 187 -8.99 3.59 9.17
C LEU A 187 -8.96 4.96 8.48
N ALA A 188 -8.68 4.98 7.17
CA ALA A 188 -8.85 6.16 6.33
C ALA A 188 -10.33 6.56 6.26
N ARG A 189 -10.61 7.87 6.29
CA ARG A 189 -11.97 8.38 6.10
C ARG A 189 -12.40 8.20 4.64
N THR A 190 -11.45 8.36 3.72
CA THR A 190 -11.63 8.14 2.30
C THR A 190 -11.81 6.66 1.99
N VAL A 191 -12.85 6.38 1.20
CA VAL A 191 -13.12 5.07 0.59
C VAL A 191 -12.86 5.22 -0.90
N VAL A 192 -12.03 4.36 -1.47
CA VAL A 192 -11.80 4.34 -2.92
C VAL A 192 -12.91 3.52 -3.57
N ARG A 193 -13.70 4.17 -4.42
CA ARG A 193 -14.87 3.54 -5.05
C ARG A 193 -14.46 2.66 -6.23
N HIS A 194 -15.29 1.67 -6.54
CA HIS A 194 -15.16 0.87 -7.75
C HIS A 194 -15.53 1.70 -8.97
N TYR A 195 -14.61 1.79 -9.93
CA TYR A 195 -14.88 2.36 -11.25
C TYR A 195 -14.34 1.44 -12.34
N LYS A 196 -15.17 1.18 -13.36
CA LYS A 196 -14.73 0.50 -14.60
C LYS A 196 -13.57 1.21 -15.29
N LEU A 197 -13.44 2.53 -15.07
CA LEU A 197 -12.32 3.32 -15.55
C LEU A 197 -10.99 2.82 -14.98
N HIS A 198 -10.91 2.44 -13.70
CA HIS A 198 -9.66 1.92 -13.13
C HIS A 198 -9.26 0.58 -13.75
N THR A 199 -10.24 -0.29 -13.98
CA THR A 199 -10.04 -1.61 -14.58
C THR A 199 -9.53 -1.51 -16.02
N ARG A 200 -10.06 -0.56 -16.81
CA ARG A 200 -9.62 -0.32 -18.20
C ARG A 200 -8.37 0.55 -18.30
N ALA A 201 -8.21 1.52 -17.42
CA ALA A 201 -7.02 2.36 -17.37
C ALA A 201 -5.76 1.53 -17.07
N SER A 202 -5.91 0.47 -16.26
CA SER A 202 -4.89 -0.57 -16.05
C SER A 202 -4.70 -1.51 -17.25
N ALA A 203 -5.44 -1.33 -18.36
CA ALA A 203 -5.22 -1.99 -19.64
C ALA A 203 -4.76 -1.02 -20.75
N ASP A 204 -4.98 0.29 -20.54
CA ASP A 204 -4.65 1.38 -21.48
C ASP A 204 -3.40 2.22 -21.10
N GLY A 205 -2.79 1.98 -19.94
CA GLY A 205 -1.57 2.67 -19.48
C GLY A 205 -1.87 4.00 -18.80
N LEU A 206 -3.11 4.21 -18.36
CA LEU A 206 -3.58 5.51 -17.89
C LEU A 206 -3.69 5.56 -16.37
N VAL A 207 -3.39 6.73 -15.83
CA VAL A 207 -3.60 7.04 -14.41
C VAL A 207 -4.77 8.02 -14.22
N VAL A 208 -5.30 8.12 -13.01
CA VAL A 208 -6.49 8.93 -12.68
C VAL A 208 -6.39 10.41 -13.08
N THR A 209 -5.18 10.96 -13.12
CA THR A 209 -4.93 12.35 -13.54
C THR A 209 -5.05 12.53 -15.06
N GLN A 210 -4.90 11.45 -15.84
CA GLN A 210 -5.02 11.44 -17.29
C GLN A 210 -6.42 11.07 -17.79
N TYR A 211 -7.34 10.68 -16.90
CA TYR A 211 -8.71 10.36 -17.32
C TYR A 211 -9.40 11.57 -17.95
N GLY A 212 -10.22 11.33 -18.98
CA GLY A 212 -10.99 12.37 -19.64
C GLY A 212 -11.92 13.12 -18.66
N ALA A 213 -12.21 14.39 -18.96
CA ALA A 213 -13.00 15.26 -18.10
C ALA A 213 -14.50 14.93 -18.15
N ASN A 214 -14.90 13.87 -17.46
CA ASN A 214 -16.31 13.54 -17.20
C ASN A 214 -16.57 13.34 -15.70
N ARG A 215 -17.84 13.39 -15.30
CA ARG A 215 -18.23 13.31 -13.88
C ARG A 215 -17.64 12.10 -13.16
N VAL A 216 -17.68 10.92 -13.79
CA VAL A 216 -17.22 9.68 -13.17
C VAL A 216 -15.70 9.70 -13.00
N ALA A 217 -14.97 10.15 -14.01
CA ALA A 217 -13.52 10.32 -13.94
C ALA A 217 -13.09 11.33 -12.88
N LEU A 218 -13.81 12.45 -12.74
CA LEU A 218 -13.53 13.45 -11.70
C LEU A 218 -13.76 12.88 -10.29
N GLN A 219 -14.82 12.09 -10.09
CA GLN A 219 -15.07 11.41 -8.81
C GLN A 219 -14.01 10.34 -8.50
N ALA A 220 -13.57 9.59 -9.52
CA ALA A 220 -12.50 8.63 -9.37
C ALA A 220 -11.18 9.32 -8.98
N ARG A 221 -10.86 10.44 -9.63
CA ARG A 221 -9.69 11.26 -9.29
C ARG A 221 -9.78 11.88 -7.89
N GLU A 222 -10.95 12.34 -7.51
CA GLU A 222 -11.22 12.91 -6.18
C GLU A 222 -10.92 11.90 -5.05
N ASP A 223 -11.31 10.63 -5.23
CA ASP A 223 -11.02 9.58 -4.23
C ASP A 223 -9.51 9.47 -3.97
N PHE A 224 -8.70 9.52 -5.03
CA PHE A 224 -7.24 9.45 -4.91
C PHE A 224 -6.62 10.73 -4.34
N PHE A 225 -7.09 11.92 -4.73
CA PHE A 225 -6.60 13.16 -4.11
C PHE A 225 -6.90 13.21 -2.62
N ARG A 226 -8.12 12.87 -2.20
CA ARG A 226 -8.47 12.84 -0.78
C ARG A 226 -7.65 11.81 -0.02
N LEU A 227 -7.46 10.63 -0.59
CA LEU A 227 -6.63 9.60 0.02
C LEU A 227 -5.17 10.06 0.14
N ALA A 228 -4.60 10.66 -0.90
CA ALA A 228 -3.24 11.19 -0.90
C ALA A 228 -3.04 12.27 0.18
N LEU A 229 -4.02 13.15 0.40
CA LEU A 229 -3.96 14.11 1.51
C LEU A 229 -4.02 13.40 2.87
N GLU A 230 -4.84 12.36 3.02
CA GLU A 230 -4.90 11.60 4.26
C GLU A 230 -3.62 10.82 4.56
N VAL A 231 -2.99 10.19 3.57
CA VAL A 231 -1.78 9.38 3.78
C VAL A 231 -0.48 10.20 3.69
N GLY A 232 -0.46 11.29 2.93
CA GLY A 232 0.72 12.11 2.65
C GLY A 232 0.84 13.40 3.49
N LEU A 233 -0.27 14.03 3.91
CA LEU A 233 -0.23 15.22 4.78
C LEU A 233 -0.54 14.94 6.26
N ALA A 234 -1.20 13.82 6.57
CA ALA A 234 -1.49 13.47 7.95
C ALA A 234 -0.46 12.47 8.47
N VAL A 235 0.02 12.69 9.70
CA VAL A 235 0.85 11.70 10.42
C VAL A 235 0.10 10.37 10.44
N ILE A 236 0.66 9.34 9.80
CA ILE A 236 0.15 7.98 9.92
C ILE A 236 0.53 7.50 11.33
N PRO A 237 -0.44 7.11 12.18
CA PRO A 237 -0.14 6.72 13.54
C PRO A 237 0.64 5.41 13.57
N ALA A 238 1.68 5.37 14.40
CA ALA A 238 2.36 4.13 14.72
C ALA A 238 1.40 3.17 15.44
N PRO A 239 1.57 1.84 15.30
CA PRO A 239 0.82 0.87 16.08
C PRO A 239 0.99 1.14 17.58
N ALA A 240 -0.09 1.01 18.34
CA ALA A 240 -0.03 1.08 19.80
C ALA A 240 0.97 0.04 20.32
N ARG A 241 1.92 0.46 21.17
CA ARG A 241 2.85 -0.46 21.82
C ARG A 241 2.04 -1.50 22.61
N PRO A 242 2.33 -2.81 22.48
CA PRO A 242 1.68 -3.80 23.31
C PRO A 242 1.94 -3.48 24.79
N PRO A 243 0.95 -3.67 25.69
CA PRO A 243 1.16 -3.46 27.11
C PRO A 243 2.37 -4.26 27.57
N ARG A 244 3.31 -3.63 28.28
CA ARG A 244 4.46 -4.32 28.88
C ARG A 244 3.91 -5.48 29.70
N ARG A 245 4.23 -6.73 29.29
CA ARG A 245 3.93 -7.91 30.11
C ARG A 245 4.53 -7.67 31.48
N THR A 246 3.69 -7.45 32.50
CA THR A 246 4.11 -7.45 33.89
C THR A 246 4.75 -8.80 34.15
N ARG A 247 6.06 -8.78 34.40
CA ARG A 247 6.86 -9.94 34.76
C ARG A 247 6.25 -10.48 36.05
N VAL A 248 5.44 -11.54 35.95
CA VAL A 248 4.91 -12.23 37.13
C VAL A 248 6.12 -12.70 37.91
N ALA A 249 6.35 -12.09 39.07
CA ALA A 249 7.40 -12.50 39.97
C ALA A 249 7.16 -13.98 40.32
N LYS A 250 8.05 -14.86 39.89
CA LYS A 250 8.10 -16.23 40.41
C LYS A 250 8.35 -16.09 41.92
N LYS A 251 7.32 -16.28 42.74
CA LYS A 251 7.49 -16.52 44.17
C LYS A 251 8.34 -17.77 44.29
N ALA A 252 9.56 -17.61 44.77
CA ALA A 252 10.40 -18.72 45.22
C ALA A 252 9.65 -19.41 46.37
N VAL A 253 9.25 -20.66 46.15
CA VAL A 253 8.84 -21.55 47.22
C VAL A 253 10.13 -22.02 47.89
N ALA A 254 10.43 -21.46 49.05
CA ALA A 254 11.50 -21.92 49.91
C ALA A 254 10.92 -22.95 50.91
N ARG A 255 11.46 -24.17 50.81
CA ARG A 255 11.52 -25.28 51.79
C ARG A 255 10.27 -25.66 52.56
#